data_AF-A0A2G3A8V6-F1
#
_entry.id   AF-A0A2G3A8V6-F1
#
_cell.length_a   1.000
_cell.length_b   1.000
_cell.length_c   1.000
_cell.angle_alpha   90.00
_cell.angle_beta   90.00
_cell.angle_gamma   90.00
#
_symmetry.space_group_name_H-M   'P 1'
#
loop_
_entity.id
_entity.type
_entity.pdbx_description
1 polymer ?
#
loop_
_entity_poly.entity_id
_entity_poly.type
_entity_poly.pdbx_seq_one_letter_code
_entity_poly.pdbx_strand_id
1 'polypeptide(L)'
;MACRNTVSIVSTMQIQKFHSTEKQSPPERISTYKPNIWKYDHLLSLTSPYSEKKYKFEALKLKEEVSYEFSESSVSPVGLLELIDRIDKLGLTDYFEVETKEALENTIMYSMKSNSSSKKEEGLYATALCFRLLREHGYHASQDMLKDFFDGKVKLPSDIKTLVELWEGSHLSMDGENLLNDIRLFSAENLKKISDVDRFTANNPLAWRVRWYDVRRHIISAQNCVNTNPMFLKLAKLNFNIIQATHQNDLKDVIRWWRNLCIVEDLEFTRDRIVESFFFAVGIASEAQHGSMRKWLTKVIQLILIIDDVYDIYGSLADVQQFTRAIEKWDSKEVQMLPMCVQICFRALHDTMEEISVEIQRQNGGPSALPHLKQVWINFCKALLVEATWYHKGHIPTLEEYLDNGWTSSSVPIAFLSCDFWSHKL
;
A
#
# COMPACT_ATOMS: atom_id res chain seq x y z
N MET A 1 -12.58 -43.30 -37.59
CA MET A 1 -12.80 -44.60 -36.93
C MET A 1 -11.94 -44.64 -35.66
N ALA A 2 -12.59 -44.91 -34.51
CA ALA A 2 -12.06 -45.20 -33.17
C ALA A 2 -11.16 -44.12 -32.51
N CYS A 3 -11.68 -43.23 -31.64
CA CYS A 3 -12.06 -43.42 -30.22
C CYS A 3 -10.99 -44.09 -29.34
N ARG A 4 -10.34 -43.29 -28.47
CA ARG A 4 -9.86 -43.74 -27.15
C ARG A 4 -10.21 -42.69 -26.10
N ASN A 5 -11.03 -43.12 -25.17
CA ASN A 5 -11.48 -42.43 -23.97
C ASN A 5 -10.37 -42.38 -22.91
N THR A 6 -10.21 -41.25 -22.24
CA THR A 6 -9.70 -41.20 -20.86
C THR A 6 -10.79 -40.57 -20.00
N VAL A 7 -11.35 -41.40 -19.13
CA VAL A 7 -12.44 -41.07 -18.21
C VAL A 7 -11.92 -40.20 -17.08
N SER A 8 -12.57 -39.06 -16.89
CA SER A 8 -12.46 -38.18 -15.73
C SER A 8 -13.11 -38.87 -14.52
N ILE A 9 -12.34 -39.04 -13.43
CA ILE A 9 -12.89 -39.42 -12.13
C ILE A 9 -13.17 -38.12 -11.37
N VAL A 10 -14.41 -37.65 -11.45
CA VAL A 10 -14.96 -36.65 -10.53
C VAL A 10 -15.41 -37.40 -9.27
N SER A 11 -14.68 -37.23 -8.17
CA SER A 11 -15.17 -37.67 -6.86
C SER A 11 -16.23 -36.68 -6.36
N THR A 12 -17.49 -37.06 -6.48
CA THR A 12 -18.61 -36.46 -5.73
C THR A 12 -18.52 -36.87 -4.25
N MET A 13 -18.19 -35.94 -3.35
CA MET A 13 -18.46 -36.09 -1.92
C MET A 13 -19.78 -35.38 -1.58
N GLN A 14 -20.79 -36.16 -1.20
CA GLN A 14 -22.00 -35.68 -0.55
C GLN A 14 -21.67 -35.27 0.89
N ILE A 15 -21.96 -34.02 1.26
CA ILE A 15 -21.88 -33.54 2.64
C ILE A 15 -23.23 -33.83 3.30
N GLN A 16 -23.24 -34.75 4.27
CA GLN A 16 -24.37 -34.99 5.16
C GLN A 16 -24.50 -33.81 6.14
N LYS A 17 -25.60 -33.05 6.07
CA LYS A 17 -25.99 -32.09 7.10
C LYS A 17 -26.30 -32.84 8.40
N PHE A 18 -25.42 -32.75 9.39
CA PHE A 18 -25.73 -33.15 10.75
C PHE A 18 -26.45 -31.99 11.46
N HIS A 19 -27.65 -32.26 11.97
CA HIS A 19 -28.38 -31.34 12.83
C HIS A 19 -27.58 -31.05 14.11
N SER A 20 -27.41 -29.77 14.41
CA SER A 20 -26.77 -29.24 15.61
C SER A 20 -27.61 -29.51 16.85
N THR A 21 -27.01 -30.14 17.85
CA THR A 21 -27.47 -30.08 19.24
C THR A 21 -26.96 -28.79 19.88
N GLU A 22 -27.86 -28.05 20.53
CA GLU A 22 -27.59 -26.80 21.25
C GLU A 22 -26.39 -26.97 22.20
N LYS A 23 -25.28 -26.32 21.87
CA LYS A 23 -24.23 -25.96 22.83
C LYS A 23 -24.38 -24.48 23.15
N GLN A 24 -24.39 -24.15 24.43
CA GLN A 24 -24.49 -22.79 24.98
C GLN A 24 -23.53 -21.84 24.24
N SER A 25 -24.09 -20.80 23.64
CA SER A 25 -23.36 -19.74 22.96
C SER A 25 -22.48 -18.98 23.99
N PRO A 26 -21.19 -18.73 23.70
CA PRO A 26 -20.41 -17.77 24.48
C PRO A 26 -21.08 -16.39 24.41
N PRO A 27 -20.82 -15.48 25.37
CA PRO A 27 -21.35 -14.12 25.31
C PRO A 27 -20.71 -13.40 24.12
N GLU A 28 -21.30 -13.55 22.93
CA GLU A 28 -20.91 -12.81 21.74
C GLU A 28 -21.03 -11.32 22.05
N ARG A 29 -19.93 -10.58 21.88
CA ARG A 29 -20.07 -9.13 21.76
C ARG A 29 -20.84 -8.90 20.47
N ILE A 30 -21.98 -8.20 20.55
CA ILE A 30 -22.80 -7.92 19.36
C ILE A 30 -21.95 -7.05 18.42
N SER A 31 -21.53 -7.64 17.30
CA SER A 31 -20.85 -6.87 16.25
C SER A 31 -21.89 -6.01 15.53
N THR A 32 -21.51 -4.77 15.21
CA THR A 32 -22.36 -3.80 14.49
C THR A 32 -21.87 -3.57 13.07
N TYR A 33 -21.18 -4.57 12.50
CA TYR A 33 -20.56 -4.42 11.19
C TYR A 33 -21.60 -4.22 10.10
N LYS A 34 -21.37 -3.17 9.30
CA LYS A 34 -22.17 -2.94 8.10
C LYS A 34 -21.87 -4.04 7.08
N PRO A 35 -22.87 -4.46 6.29
CA PRO A 35 -22.64 -5.42 5.23
C PRO A 35 -21.65 -4.90 4.19
N ASN A 36 -21.08 -5.82 3.44
CA ASN A 36 -20.28 -5.51 2.27
C ASN A 36 -21.11 -4.72 1.24
N ILE A 37 -20.54 -3.64 0.71
CA ILE A 37 -21.19 -2.75 -0.26
C ILE A 37 -20.97 -3.21 -1.71
N TRP A 38 -20.02 -4.12 -1.94
CA TRP A 38 -19.58 -4.55 -3.25
C TRP A 38 -20.34 -5.77 -3.73
N LYS A 39 -20.91 -5.67 -4.94
CA LYS A 39 -21.57 -6.80 -5.59
C LYS A 39 -20.53 -7.64 -6.33
N TYR A 40 -20.11 -8.75 -5.73
CA TYR A 40 -19.07 -9.62 -6.29
C TYR A 40 -19.37 -10.11 -7.71
N ASP A 41 -20.61 -10.44 -8.06
CA ASP A 41 -20.94 -10.87 -9.43
C ASP A 41 -20.71 -9.74 -10.45
N HIS A 42 -21.01 -8.49 -10.06
CA HIS A 42 -20.70 -7.33 -10.90
C HIS A 42 -19.19 -7.18 -11.07
N LEU A 43 -18.41 -7.24 -9.98
CA LEU A 43 -16.95 -7.14 -10.04
C LEU A 43 -16.30 -8.25 -10.88
N LEU A 44 -16.80 -9.48 -10.76
CA LEU A 44 -16.35 -10.63 -11.55
C LEU A 44 -16.67 -10.49 -13.04
N SER A 45 -17.75 -9.78 -13.38
CA SER A 45 -18.16 -9.51 -14.76
C SER A 45 -17.42 -8.36 -15.45
N LEU A 46 -16.63 -7.56 -14.70
CA LEU A 46 -15.91 -6.42 -15.27
C LEU A 46 -15.00 -6.86 -16.42
N THR A 47 -14.96 -6.10 -17.50
CA THR A 47 -14.01 -6.31 -18.59
C THR A 47 -13.31 -5.00 -18.90
N SER A 48 -12.06 -5.08 -19.33
CA SER A 48 -11.28 -3.90 -19.71
C SER A 48 -10.52 -4.18 -20.99
N PRO A 49 -10.69 -3.37 -22.05
CA PRO A 49 -9.92 -3.52 -23.28
C PRO A 49 -8.42 -3.27 -23.03
N TYR A 50 -8.07 -2.50 -21.98
CA TYR A 50 -6.70 -2.14 -21.64
C TYR A 50 -5.83 -3.31 -21.16
N SER A 51 -6.39 -4.51 -20.99
CA SER A 51 -5.61 -5.74 -20.81
C SER A 51 -4.94 -6.23 -22.10
N GLU A 52 -5.36 -5.74 -23.28
CA GLU A 52 -4.78 -6.16 -24.57
C GLU A 52 -3.35 -5.65 -24.77
N LYS A 53 -2.48 -6.49 -25.37
CA LYS A 53 -1.07 -6.16 -25.64
C LYS A 53 -0.88 -4.88 -26.48
N LYS A 54 -1.85 -4.53 -27.33
CA LYS A 54 -1.80 -3.33 -28.19
C LYS A 54 -1.63 -2.03 -27.39
N TYR A 55 -2.26 -1.94 -26.21
CA TYR A 55 -2.19 -0.75 -25.37
C TYR A 55 -0.84 -0.61 -24.67
N LYS A 56 -0.22 -1.74 -24.28
CA LYS A 56 1.17 -1.73 -23.78
C LYS A 56 2.14 -1.24 -24.86
N PHE A 57 1.96 -1.70 -26.10
CA PHE A 57 2.78 -1.24 -27.23
C PHE A 57 2.56 0.23 -27.56
N GLU A 58 1.32 0.72 -27.52
CA GLU A 58 1.02 2.14 -27.69
C GLU A 58 1.64 2.99 -26.57
N ALA A 59 1.63 2.51 -25.32
CA ALA A 59 2.27 3.20 -24.21
C ALA A 59 3.80 3.30 -24.39
N LEU A 60 4.45 2.24 -24.89
CA LEU A 60 5.89 2.29 -25.20
C LEU A 60 6.23 3.28 -26.31
N LYS A 61 5.40 3.38 -27.36
CA LYS A 61 5.56 4.42 -28.39
C LYS A 61 5.41 5.83 -27.81
N LEU A 62 4.41 6.04 -26.96
CA LEU A 62 4.22 7.32 -26.29
C LEU A 62 5.35 7.63 -25.31
N LYS A 63 5.95 6.62 -24.67
CA LYS A 63 7.17 6.80 -23.87
C LYS A 63 8.27 7.40 -24.73
N GLU A 64 8.57 6.81 -25.90
CA GLU A 64 9.64 7.29 -26.79
C GLU A 64 9.42 8.75 -27.21
N GLU A 65 8.18 9.12 -27.56
CA GLU A 65 7.81 10.51 -27.91
C GLU A 65 7.99 11.46 -26.71
N VAL A 66 7.66 11.01 -25.50
CA VAL A 66 7.79 11.80 -24.27
C VAL A 66 9.25 11.90 -23.80
N SER A 67 10.10 10.92 -24.10
CA SER A 67 11.53 10.95 -23.70
C SER A 67 12.26 12.18 -24.27
N TYR A 68 11.81 12.75 -25.40
CA TYR A 68 12.36 14.01 -25.92
C TYR A 68 12.14 15.20 -24.98
N GLU A 69 11.12 15.16 -24.12
CA GLU A 69 10.80 16.21 -23.16
C GLU A 69 11.89 16.36 -22.08
N PHE A 70 12.64 15.30 -21.79
CA PHE A 70 13.84 15.39 -20.95
C PHE A 70 14.93 16.23 -21.62
N SER A 71 15.10 16.10 -22.94
CA SER A 71 16.08 16.90 -23.69
C SER A 71 15.67 18.38 -23.71
N GLU A 72 14.39 18.68 -23.93
CA GLU A 72 13.89 20.06 -23.89
C GLU A 72 13.96 20.67 -22.48
N SER A 73 13.59 19.88 -21.46
CA SER A 73 13.58 20.34 -20.06
C SER A 73 14.99 20.49 -19.48
N SER A 74 15.99 19.78 -20.02
CA SER A 74 17.39 19.89 -19.58
C SER A 74 18.01 21.28 -19.77
N VAL A 75 17.36 22.15 -20.55
CA VAL A 75 17.76 23.55 -20.76
C VAL A 75 17.65 24.39 -19.49
N SER A 76 16.76 24.00 -18.54
CA SER A 76 16.60 24.67 -17.25
C SER A 76 16.55 23.65 -16.11
N PRO A 77 17.40 23.78 -15.07
CA PRO A 77 17.35 22.89 -13.91
C PRO A 77 15.96 22.82 -13.25
N VAL A 78 15.23 23.93 -13.24
CA VAL A 78 13.87 23.98 -12.67
C VAL A 78 12.88 23.20 -13.53
N GLY A 79 12.97 23.34 -14.86
CA GLY A 79 12.10 22.63 -15.80
C GLY A 79 12.28 21.11 -15.72
N LEU A 80 13.53 20.65 -15.53
CA LEU A 80 13.82 19.24 -15.33
C LEU A 80 13.23 18.69 -14.01
N LEU A 81 13.35 19.43 -12.92
CA LEU A 81 12.73 19.05 -11.64
C LEU A 81 11.20 19.02 -11.74
N GLU A 82 10.58 20.00 -12.42
CA GLU A 82 9.13 20.01 -12.67
C GLU A 82 8.68 18.87 -13.58
N LEU A 83 9.54 18.40 -14.51
CA LEU A 83 9.25 17.21 -15.31
C LEU A 83 9.23 15.95 -14.42
N ILE A 84 10.25 15.76 -13.59
CA ILE A 84 10.34 14.62 -12.66
C ILE A 84 9.12 14.60 -11.73
N ASP A 85 8.79 15.73 -11.11
CA ASP A 85 7.63 15.84 -10.23
C ASP A 85 6.31 15.49 -10.94
N ARG A 86 6.17 15.87 -12.22
CA ARG A 86 5.01 15.50 -13.03
C ARG A 86 4.99 14.00 -13.36
N ILE A 87 6.14 13.40 -13.67
CA ILE A 87 6.26 11.95 -13.92
C ILE A 87 5.78 11.17 -12.69
N ASP A 88 6.25 11.54 -11.50
CA ASP A 88 5.85 10.89 -10.25
C ASP A 88 4.36 11.06 -9.96
N LYS A 89 3.85 12.30 -10.04
CA LYS A 89 2.44 12.61 -9.78
C LYS A 89 1.47 11.94 -10.76
N LEU A 90 1.90 11.69 -12.00
CA LEU A 90 1.09 11.00 -13.01
C LEU A 90 1.27 9.48 -13.00
N GLY A 91 2.05 8.93 -12.08
CA GLY A 91 2.28 7.49 -11.98
C GLY A 91 3.00 6.94 -13.20
N LEU A 92 4.00 7.67 -13.70
CA LEU A 92 4.79 7.30 -14.88
C LEU A 92 6.22 6.87 -14.54
N THR A 93 6.56 6.76 -13.26
CA THR A 93 7.92 6.46 -12.77
C THR A 93 8.52 5.21 -13.41
N ASP A 94 7.75 4.11 -13.53
CA ASP A 94 8.19 2.85 -14.19
C ASP A 94 8.66 3.04 -15.65
N TYR A 95 8.16 4.06 -16.35
CA TYR A 95 8.59 4.33 -17.73
C TYR A 95 9.89 5.10 -17.80
N PHE A 96 10.21 5.92 -16.79
CA PHE A 96 11.28 6.91 -16.85
C PHE A 96 12.27 6.80 -15.68
N GLU A 97 12.40 5.62 -15.08
CA GLU A 97 13.27 5.38 -13.92
C GLU A 97 14.73 5.79 -14.20
N VAL A 98 15.27 5.36 -15.35
CA VAL A 98 16.66 5.65 -15.74
C VAL A 98 16.84 7.14 -15.99
N GLU A 99 15.95 7.74 -16.80
CA GLU A 99 16.02 9.16 -17.14
C GLU A 99 15.87 10.05 -15.90
N THR A 100 14.99 9.67 -14.97
CA THR A 100 14.77 10.38 -13.69
C THR A 100 16.01 10.30 -12.80
N LYS A 101 16.60 9.11 -12.67
CA LYS A 101 17.82 8.89 -11.89
C LYS A 101 18.98 9.74 -12.42
N GLU A 102 19.25 9.66 -13.73
CA GLU A 102 20.31 10.45 -14.38
C GLU A 102 20.08 11.95 -14.20
N ALA A 103 18.84 12.41 -14.32
CA ALA A 103 18.47 13.82 -14.12
C ALA A 103 18.72 14.31 -12.69
N LEU A 104 18.38 13.51 -11.67
CA LEU A 104 18.64 13.83 -10.27
C LEU A 104 20.14 13.84 -9.95
N GLU A 105 20.90 12.85 -10.45
CA GLU A 105 22.36 12.78 -10.26
C GLU A 105 23.09 13.96 -10.90
N ASN A 106 22.67 14.37 -12.11
CA ASN A 106 23.18 15.57 -12.77
C ASN A 106 22.87 16.84 -11.96
N THR A 107 21.68 16.92 -11.35
CA THR A 107 21.28 18.04 -10.51
C THR A 107 22.14 18.12 -9.24
N ILE A 108 22.42 16.98 -8.60
CA ILE A 108 23.34 16.89 -7.46
C ILE A 108 24.72 17.41 -7.87
N MET A 109 25.27 16.91 -8.98
CA MET A 109 26.57 17.36 -9.48
C MET A 109 26.61 18.86 -9.76
N TYR A 110 25.53 19.44 -10.31
CA TYR A 110 25.46 20.87 -10.58
C TYR A 110 25.43 21.68 -9.29
N SER A 111 24.61 21.27 -8.31
CA SER A 111 24.50 21.95 -7.02
C SER A 111 25.80 21.96 -6.21
N MET A 112 26.61 20.89 -6.30
CA MET A 112 27.94 20.81 -5.67
C MET A 112 28.98 21.73 -6.33
N LYS A 113 28.79 22.08 -7.61
CA LYS A 113 29.68 22.97 -8.36
C LYS A 113 29.30 24.45 -8.21
N SER A 114 28.02 24.76 -7.98
CA SER A 114 27.54 26.15 -7.86
C SER A 114 27.63 26.66 -6.41
N ASN A 115 28.83 27.01 -5.95
CA ASN A 115 29.06 27.71 -4.68
C ASN A 115 28.76 29.24 -4.74
N SER A 116 27.93 29.71 -5.67
CA SER A 116 27.74 31.15 -5.91
C SER A 116 26.44 31.72 -5.32
N SER A 117 26.65 32.76 -4.51
CA SER A 117 25.77 33.44 -3.56
C SER A 117 24.69 34.36 -4.16
N SER A 118 24.05 33.96 -5.26
CA SER A 118 23.01 34.77 -5.90
C SER A 118 21.82 33.92 -6.38
N LYS A 119 21.06 33.35 -5.46
CA LYS A 119 19.79 32.69 -5.79
C LYS A 119 18.68 33.75 -5.84
N LYS A 120 18.20 34.07 -7.05
CA LYS A 120 16.93 34.79 -7.30
C LYS A 120 15.73 33.99 -6.76
N GLU A 121 14.53 34.56 -6.73
CA GLU A 121 13.29 33.89 -6.30
C GLU A 121 13.02 32.55 -7.02
N GLU A 122 13.32 32.44 -8.33
CA GLU A 122 13.26 31.16 -9.07
C GLU A 122 14.21 30.09 -8.48
N GLY A 123 15.32 30.51 -7.87
CA GLY A 123 16.24 29.63 -7.16
C GLY A 123 15.68 29.11 -5.84
N LEU A 124 14.72 29.80 -5.21
CA LEU A 124 14.09 29.35 -3.96
C LEU A 124 13.13 28.19 -4.23
N TYR A 125 12.17 28.39 -5.13
CA TYR A 125 11.27 27.32 -5.57
C TYR A 125 12.05 26.08 -6.01
N ALA A 126 13.04 26.27 -6.89
CA ALA A 126 13.88 25.20 -7.40
C ALA A 126 14.63 24.46 -6.28
N THR A 127 15.14 25.18 -5.28
CA THR A 127 15.87 24.56 -4.15
C THR A 127 14.93 23.74 -3.28
N ALA A 128 13.72 24.24 -2.98
CA ALA A 128 12.72 23.50 -2.20
C ALA A 128 12.24 22.23 -2.93
N LEU A 129 11.93 22.35 -4.23
CA LEU A 129 11.54 21.23 -5.07
C LEU A 129 12.65 20.19 -5.18
N CYS A 130 13.90 20.63 -5.43
CA CYS A 130 15.06 19.76 -5.50
C CYS A 130 15.27 18.99 -4.19
N PHE A 131 15.22 19.69 -3.06
CA PHE A 131 15.34 19.05 -1.74
C PHE A 131 14.29 17.95 -1.54
N ARG A 132 13.03 18.22 -1.87
CA ARG A 132 11.94 17.24 -1.75
C ARG A 132 12.19 16.03 -2.66
N LEU A 133 12.42 16.26 -3.96
CA LEU A 133 12.61 15.18 -4.94
C LEU A 133 13.82 14.31 -4.61
N LEU A 134 14.94 14.91 -4.19
CA LEU A 134 16.12 14.14 -3.77
C LEU A 134 15.77 13.18 -2.64
N ARG A 135 15.09 13.64 -1.59
CA ARG A 135 14.69 12.78 -0.46
C ARG A 135 13.65 11.73 -0.85
N GLU A 136 12.66 12.10 -1.66
CA GLU A 136 11.62 11.18 -2.14
C GLU A 136 12.18 10.05 -3.02
N HIS A 137 13.32 10.29 -3.68
CA HIS A 137 14.05 9.30 -4.48
C HIS A 137 15.21 8.64 -3.73
N GLY A 138 15.30 8.84 -2.40
CA GLY A 138 16.28 8.14 -1.54
C GLY A 138 17.69 8.75 -1.53
N TYR A 139 17.90 9.91 -2.14
CA TYR A 139 19.16 10.64 -2.05
C TYR A 139 19.27 11.42 -0.74
N HIS A 140 20.48 11.52 -0.21
CA HIS A 140 20.75 12.39 0.94
C HIS A 140 20.71 13.87 0.52
N ALA A 141 19.88 14.66 1.20
CA ALA A 141 19.82 16.11 1.06
C ALA A 141 19.80 16.75 2.46
N SER A 142 20.83 17.54 2.81
CA SER A 142 20.91 18.22 4.11
C SER A 142 19.85 19.33 4.23
N GLN A 143 19.27 19.50 5.42
CA GLN A 143 18.43 20.66 5.75
C GLN A 143 19.12 22.01 5.47
N ASP A 144 20.46 22.03 5.47
CA ASP A 144 21.26 23.23 5.16
C ASP A 144 21.00 23.78 3.76
N MET A 145 20.52 22.96 2.83
CA MET A 145 20.07 23.42 1.50
C MET A 145 18.98 24.49 1.61
N LEU A 146 18.20 24.48 2.69
CA LEU A 146 17.09 25.39 2.96
C LEU A 146 17.44 26.46 4.00
N LYS A 147 18.68 26.53 4.47
CA LYS A 147 19.10 27.46 5.53
C LYS A 147 19.02 28.92 5.12
N ASP A 148 19.36 29.22 3.86
CA ASP A 148 19.36 30.59 3.34
C ASP A 148 17.98 31.26 3.38
N PHE A 149 16.88 30.48 3.48
CA PHE A 149 15.53 30.99 3.68
C PHE A 149 15.33 31.63 5.06
N PHE A 150 16.07 31.20 6.08
CA PHE A 150 15.87 31.58 7.48
C PHE A 150 17.06 32.34 8.08
N ASP A 151 18.22 32.33 7.42
CA ASP A 151 19.40 33.13 7.80
C ASP A 151 19.23 34.65 7.52
N GLY A 152 18.06 35.11 7.05
CA GLY A 152 17.80 36.51 6.67
C GLY A 152 18.54 37.00 5.42
N LYS A 153 19.28 36.10 4.76
CA LYS A 153 20.04 36.37 3.53
C LYS A 153 19.15 36.50 2.29
N VAL A 154 17.96 35.91 2.33
CA VAL A 154 16.98 35.95 1.24
C VAL A 154 15.65 36.46 1.78
N LYS A 155 14.91 37.20 0.94
CA LYS A 155 13.54 37.60 1.25
C LYS A 155 12.69 36.34 1.40
N LEU A 156 11.96 36.25 2.51
CA LEU A 156 11.07 35.11 2.77
C LEU A 156 10.08 34.95 1.61
N PRO A 157 9.86 33.72 1.12
CA PRO A 157 8.94 33.47 0.02
C PRO A 157 7.52 33.82 0.45
N SER A 158 6.83 34.51 -0.44
CA SER A 158 5.41 34.83 -0.30
C SER A 158 4.58 34.24 -1.44
N ASP A 159 5.23 33.62 -2.42
CA ASP A 159 4.56 32.91 -3.49
C ASP A 159 4.09 31.53 -3.01
N ILE A 160 2.86 31.20 -3.37
CA ILE A 160 2.20 29.95 -2.95
C ILE A 160 3.01 28.73 -3.39
N LYS A 161 3.61 28.78 -4.58
CA LYS A 161 4.30 27.66 -5.20
C LYS A 161 5.53 27.24 -4.39
N THR A 162 6.38 28.18 -3.98
CA THR A 162 7.53 27.90 -3.11
C THR A 162 7.09 27.47 -1.71
N LEU A 163 6.07 28.11 -1.13
CA LEU A 163 5.56 27.75 0.20
C LEU A 163 5.02 26.32 0.24
N VAL A 164 4.34 25.87 -0.81
CA VAL A 164 3.89 24.46 -0.93
C VAL A 164 5.10 23.52 -0.94
N GLU A 165 6.11 23.76 -1.77
CA GLU A 165 7.27 22.84 -1.83
C GLU A 165 8.08 22.81 -0.52
N LEU A 166 8.21 23.95 0.17
CA LEU A 166 8.82 23.99 1.50
C LEU A 166 8.00 23.21 2.52
N TRP A 167 6.68 23.36 2.49
CA TRP A 167 5.78 22.61 3.36
C TRP A 167 5.86 21.11 3.07
N GLU A 168 5.77 20.69 1.81
CA GLU A 168 5.88 19.28 1.41
C GLU A 168 7.24 18.69 1.79
N GLY A 169 8.34 19.35 1.41
CA GLY A 169 9.70 18.90 1.72
C GLY A 169 9.98 18.81 3.22
N SER A 170 9.42 19.72 4.02
CA SER A 170 9.60 19.70 5.48
C SER A 170 9.04 18.44 6.14
N HIS A 171 8.07 17.75 5.54
CA HIS A 171 7.51 16.49 6.09
C HIS A 171 8.40 15.27 5.84
N LEU A 172 9.51 15.44 5.12
CA LEU A 172 10.54 14.42 4.93
C LEU A 172 11.65 14.53 5.99
N SER A 173 11.42 15.27 7.08
CA SER A 173 12.41 15.47 8.15
C SER A 173 12.76 14.19 8.89
N MET A 174 14.02 14.07 9.28
CA MET A 174 14.51 13.03 10.18
C MET A 174 14.80 13.60 11.58
N ASP A 175 15.05 12.72 12.55
CA ASP A 175 15.39 13.12 13.91
C ASP A 175 16.61 14.04 13.95
N GLY A 176 16.49 15.15 14.69
CA GLY A 176 17.53 16.16 14.82
C GLY A 176 17.49 17.29 13.78
N GLU A 177 16.58 17.24 12.81
CA GLU A 177 16.45 18.28 11.77
C GLU A 177 15.52 19.44 12.16
N ASN A 178 15.95 20.21 13.17
CA ASN A 178 15.16 21.31 13.74
C ASN A 178 14.78 22.38 12.72
N LEU A 179 15.64 22.68 11.73
CA LEU A 179 15.35 23.70 10.71
C LEU A 179 14.13 23.31 9.86
N LEU A 180 13.95 22.02 9.56
CA LEU A 180 12.78 21.56 8.81
C LEU A 180 11.49 21.72 9.60
N ASN A 181 11.55 21.59 10.94
CA ASN A 181 10.39 21.88 11.78
C ASN A 181 10.02 23.38 11.73
N ASP A 182 11.01 24.27 11.78
CA ASP A 182 10.78 25.71 11.65
C ASP A 182 10.22 26.08 10.27
N ILE A 183 10.76 25.48 9.21
CA ILE A 183 10.25 25.60 7.83
C ILE A 183 8.79 25.15 7.74
N ARG A 184 8.44 24.04 8.37
CA ARG A 184 7.08 23.49 8.38
C ARG A 184 6.09 24.46 9.00
N LEU A 185 6.42 24.99 10.18
CA LEU A 185 5.60 25.95 10.91
C LEU A 185 5.42 27.25 10.10
N PHE A 186 6.53 27.80 9.60
CA PHE A 186 6.52 29.00 8.76
C PHE A 186 5.64 28.81 7.51
N SER A 187 5.83 27.72 6.78
CA SER A 187 5.11 27.48 5.52
C SER A 187 3.61 27.27 5.78
N ALA A 188 3.26 26.51 6.83
CA ALA A 188 1.87 26.28 7.22
C ALA A 188 1.16 27.58 7.62
N GLU A 189 1.83 28.47 8.37
CA GLU A 189 1.24 29.77 8.75
C GLU A 189 1.01 30.69 7.55
N ASN A 190 1.93 30.73 6.60
CA ASN A 190 1.80 31.60 5.43
C ASN A 190 0.79 31.07 4.40
N LEU A 191 0.74 29.75 4.19
CA LEU A 191 -0.27 29.12 3.33
C LEU A 191 -1.70 29.40 3.82
N LYS A 192 -1.92 29.37 5.14
CA LYS A 192 -3.20 29.73 5.78
C LYS A 192 -3.62 31.18 5.54
N LYS A 193 -2.67 32.11 5.32
CA LYS A 193 -2.95 33.54 5.10
C LYS A 193 -3.28 33.84 3.64
N ILE A 194 -2.60 33.18 2.72
CA ILE A 194 -2.66 33.51 1.28
C ILE A 194 -3.85 32.86 0.61
N SER A 195 -4.37 31.78 1.19
CA SER A 195 -5.33 30.94 0.50
C SER A 195 -6.46 30.49 1.40
N ASP A 196 -7.68 30.54 0.87
CA ASP A 196 -8.83 29.76 1.37
C ASP A 196 -8.69 28.29 0.93
N VAL A 197 -7.43 27.81 0.79
CA VAL A 197 -7.12 26.46 0.33
C VAL A 197 -7.68 25.50 1.38
N ASP A 198 -8.67 24.77 0.89
CA ASP A 198 -9.38 23.71 1.53
C ASP A 198 -8.48 22.94 2.51
N ARG A 199 -8.97 22.76 3.74
CA ARG A 199 -8.26 22.11 4.88
C ARG A 199 -7.64 20.76 4.53
N PHE A 200 -8.01 20.15 3.41
CA PHE A 200 -7.56 18.85 2.96
C PHE A 200 -6.10 18.80 2.50
N THR A 201 -5.58 19.81 1.80
CA THR A 201 -4.17 19.77 1.34
C THR A 201 -3.20 20.25 2.41
N ALA A 202 -3.61 21.18 3.28
CA ALA A 202 -2.76 21.72 4.35
C ALA A 202 -2.58 20.78 5.56
N ASN A 203 -3.35 19.70 5.64
CA ASN A 203 -3.31 18.76 6.78
C ASN A 203 -2.71 17.39 6.42
N ASN A 204 -2.41 17.12 5.14
CA ASN A 204 -1.88 15.82 4.72
C ASN A 204 -0.84 15.98 3.59
N PRO A 205 0.46 16.01 3.88
CA PRO A 205 1.52 16.19 2.87
C PRO A 205 1.57 15.00 1.91
N LEU A 206 2.11 15.21 0.71
CA LEU A 206 2.36 14.16 -0.30
C LEU A 206 3.15 12.98 0.28
N ALA A 207 4.12 13.27 1.16
CA ALA A 207 4.94 12.27 1.84
C ALA A 207 4.13 11.24 2.66
N TRP A 208 2.92 11.58 3.11
CA TRP A 208 2.06 10.70 3.91
C TRP A 208 0.92 10.09 3.09
N ARG A 209 0.83 10.42 1.80
CA ARG A 209 -0.21 9.92 0.91
C ARG A 209 0.28 8.72 0.12
N VAL A 210 -0.64 7.80 -0.12
CA VAL A 210 -0.43 6.71 -1.08
C VAL A 210 -0.48 7.30 -2.50
N ARG A 211 0.68 7.39 -3.16
CA ARG A 211 0.85 8.05 -4.47
C ARG A 211 -0.18 7.60 -5.50
N TRP A 212 -0.39 6.28 -5.61
CA TRP A 212 -1.31 5.70 -6.59
C TRP A 212 -2.74 6.26 -6.50
N TYR A 213 -3.25 6.53 -5.30
CA TYR A 213 -4.61 7.04 -5.09
C TYR A 213 -4.80 8.47 -5.60
N ASP A 214 -3.71 9.24 -5.67
CA ASP A 214 -3.73 10.62 -6.12
C ASP A 214 -3.48 10.75 -7.64
N VAL A 215 -2.96 9.71 -8.31
CA VAL A 215 -2.66 9.73 -9.77
C VAL A 215 -3.86 10.20 -10.60
N ARG A 216 -5.06 9.67 -10.34
CA ARG A 216 -6.26 10.09 -11.08
C ARG A 216 -6.56 11.59 -10.89
N ARG A 217 -6.38 12.12 -9.67
CA ARG A 217 -6.56 13.54 -9.38
C ARG A 217 -5.55 14.38 -10.16
N HIS A 218 -4.28 13.94 -10.19
CA HIS A 218 -3.24 14.61 -10.95
C HIS A 218 -3.47 14.58 -12.46
N ILE A 219 -3.97 13.47 -13.02
CA ILE A 219 -4.38 13.39 -14.43
C ILE A 219 -5.48 14.40 -14.75
N ILE A 220 -6.50 14.51 -13.88
CA ILE A 220 -7.60 15.48 -14.06
C ILE A 220 -7.05 16.91 -13.98
N SER A 221 -6.17 17.20 -13.01
CA SER A 221 -5.53 18.50 -12.86
C SER A 221 -4.71 18.86 -14.10
N ALA A 222 -3.89 17.93 -14.60
CA ALA A 222 -3.05 18.12 -15.77
C ALA A 222 -3.89 18.34 -17.05
N GLN A 223 -5.06 17.70 -17.16
CA GLN A 223 -5.97 17.93 -18.28
C GLN A 223 -6.51 19.36 -18.34
N ASN A 224 -6.63 20.04 -17.20
CA ASN A 224 -7.12 21.41 -17.12
C ASN A 224 -6.00 22.47 -17.27
N CYS A 225 -4.73 22.04 -17.36
CA CYS A 225 -3.58 22.93 -17.53
C CYS A 225 -3.29 23.19 -19.02
N VAL A 226 -3.28 24.46 -19.42
CA VAL A 226 -3.08 24.88 -20.83
C VAL A 226 -1.73 24.44 -21.41
N ASN A 227 -0.70 24.33 -20.57
CA ASN A 227 0.68 24.04 -21.00
C ASN A 227 1.05 22.55 -20.91
N THR A 228 0.09 21.66 -20.63
CA THR A 228 0.40 20.23 -20.52
C THR A 228 0.58 19.61 -21.90
N ASN A 229 1.72 18.96 -22.11
CA ASN A 229 2.02 18.21 -23.32
C ASN A 229 0.94 17.13 -23.55
N PRO A 230 0.23 17.16 -24.69
CA PRO A 230 -0.84 16.22 -24.98
C PRO A 230 -0.38 14.75 -25.02
N MET A 231 0.86 14.49 -25.45
CA MET A 231 1.42 13.14 -25.49
C MET A 231 1.67 12.62 -24.08
N PHE A 232 2.17 13.48 -23.19
CA PHE A 232 2.38 13.17 -21.78
C PHE A 232 1.07 12.80 -21.08
N LEU A 233 0.02 13.61 -21.28
CA LEU A 233 -1.30 13.34 -20.72
C LEU A 233 -1.92 12.05 -21.29
N LYS A 234 -1.70 11.78 -22.59
CA LYS A 234 -2.17 10.54 -23.23
C LYS A 234 -1.48 9.32 -22.63
N LEU A 235 -0.17 9.38 -22.42
CA LEU A 235 0.60 8.32 -21.77
C LEU A 235 0.10 8.08 -20.33
N ALA A 236 -0.09 9.13 -19.53
CA ALA A 236 -0.61 9.02 -18.16
C ALA A 236 -1.97 8.32 -18.09
N LYS A 237 -2.92 8.72 -18.94
CA LYS A 237 -4.25 8.09 -19.02
C LYS A 237 -4.17 6.63 -19.45
N LEU A 238 -3.33 6.35 -20.45
CA LEU A 238 -3.16 5.00 -20.97
C LEU A 238 -2.55 4.09 -19.91
N ASN A 239 -1.50 4.54 -19.24
CA ASN A 239 -0.86 3.79 -18.15
C ASN A 239 -1.84 3.50 -17.00
N PHE A 240 -2.55 4.54 -16.53
CA PHE A 240 -3.55 4.38 -15.47
C PHE A 240 -4.57 3.29 -15.80
N ASN A 241 -5.07 3.27 -17.03
CA ASN A 241 -6.05 2.28 -17.47
C ASN A 241 -5.45 0.86 -17.64
N ILE A 242 -4.20 0.74 -18.09
CA ILE A 242 -3.48 -0.54 -18.18
C ILE A 242 -3.28 -1.15 -16.78
N ILE A 243 -2.82 -0.34 -15.82
CA ILE A 243 -2.63 -0.77 -14.44
C ILE A 243 -3.98 -1.11 -13.80
N GLN A 244 -5.01 -0.27 -13.96
CA GLN A 244 -6.35 -0.54 -13.45
C GLN A 244 -6.93 -1.85 -14.02
N ALA A 245 -6.71 -2.14 -15.31
CA ALA A 245 -7.13 -3.41 -15.90
C ALA A 245 -6.42 -4.61 -15.25
N THR A 246 -5.16 -4.45 -14.88
CA THR A 246 -4.39 -5.46 -14.13
C THR A 246 -4.98 -5.64 -12.72
N HIS A 247 -5.24 -4.55 -12.00
CA HIS A 247 -5.88 -4.59 -10.67
C HIS A 247 -7.25 -5.25 -10.71
N GLN A 248 -8.07 -4.99 -11.72
CA GLN A 248 -9.36 -5.66 -11.88
C GLN A 248 -9.21 -7.17 -12.03
N ASN A 249 -8.20 -7.65 -12.76
CA ASN A 249 -7.97 -9.09 -12.91
C ASN A 249 -7.45 -9.72 -11.60
N ASP A 250 -6.53 -9.06 -10.91
CA ASP A 250 -6.04 -9.51 -9.60
C ASP A 250 -7.18 -9.58 -8.57
N LEU A 251 -8.04 -8.55 -8.53
CA LEU A 251 -9.21 -8.52 -7.65
C LEU A 251 -10.17 -9.69 -7.91
N LYS A 252 -10.40 -10.04 -9.17
CA LYS A 252 -11.25 -11.20 -9.51
C LYS A 252 -10.67 -12.50 -8.99
N ASP A 253 -9.36 -12.69 -9.10
CA ASP A 253 -8.70 -13.88 -8.57
C ASP A 253 -8.89 -13.98 -7.05
N VAL A 254 -8.72 -12.86 -6.34
CA VAL A 254 -8.90 -12.83 -4.89
C VAL A 254 -10.36 -12.99 -4.49
N ILE A 255 -11.33 -12.41 -5.21
CA ILE A 255 -12.77 -12.64 -4.95
C ILE A 255 -13.13 -14.12 -5.16
N ARG A 256 -12.58 -14.78 -6.19
CA ARG A 256 -12.80 -16.23 -6.39
C ARG A 256 -12.22 -17.03 -5.22
N TRP A 257 -11.00 -16.73 -4.80
CA TRP A 257 -10.42 -17.33 -3.60
C TRP A 257 -11.31 -17.11 -2.38
N TRP A 258 -11.77 -15.89 -2.15
CA TRP A 258 -12.61 -15.51 -1.01
C TRP A 258 -13.93 -16.30 -0.97
N ARG A 259 -14.61 -16.41 -2.12
CA ARG A 259 -15.83 -17.23 -2.26
C ARG A 259 -15.56 -18.71 -2.02
N ASN A 260 -14.43 -19.23 -2.48
CA ASN A 260 -14.08 -20.65 -2.33
C ASN A 260 -13.77 -21.07 -0.89
N LEU A 261 -13.46 -20.13 0.00
CA LEU A 261 -13.26 -20.45 1.42
C LEU A 261 -14.57 -20.84 2.13
N CYS A 262 -15.74 -20.58 1.52
CA CYS A 262 -17.06 -20.74 2.12
C CYS A 262 -17.23 -20.00 3.47
N ILE A 263 -16.34 -19.05 3.76
CA ILE A 263 -16.28 -18.29 5.01
C ILE A 263 -17.44 -17.29 5.11
N VAL A 264 -17.84 -16.70 3.99
CA VAL A 264 -18.81 -15.59 3.95
C VAL A 264 -20.22 -16.01 4.41
N GLU A 265 -20.58 -17.27 4.21
CA GLU A 265 -21.89 -17.80 4.57
C GLU A 265 -21.95 -18.28 6.03
N ASP A 266 -20.80 -18.55 6.65
CA ASP A 266 -20.68 -19.14 8.00
C ASP A 266 -20.12 -18.17 9.06
N LEU A 267 -19.59 -16.99 8.67
CA LEU A 267 -18.98 -16.01 9.59
C LEU A 267 -19.77 -14.70 9.66
N GLU A 268 -21.01 -14.72 10.17
CA GLU A 268 -21.80 -13.49 10.38
C GLU A 268 -21.14 -12.49 11.36
N PHE A 269 -20.21 -12.95 12.20
CA PHE A 269 -19.55 -12.10 13.20
C PHE A 269 -18.43 -11.21 12.63
N THR A 270 -17.87 -11.53 11.46
CA THR A 270 -16.66 -10.88 10.92
C THR A 270 -16.91 -9.93 9.76
N ARG A 271 -15.95 -9.06 9.51
CA ARG A 271 -15.93 -8.07 8.42
C ARG A 271 -15.69 -8.73 7.04
N ASP A 272 -16.70 -8.71 6.17
CA ASP A 272 -16.54 -8.98 4.73
C ASP A 272 -15.98 -7.73 4.02
N ARG A 273 -14.65 -7.66 3.86
CA ARG A 273 -13.90 -6.46 3.42
C ARG A 273 -12.85 -6.76 2.36
N ILE A 274 -13.04 -7.80 1.56
CA ILE A 274 -12.00 -8.25 0.62
C ILE A 274 -11.60 -7.18 -0.40
N VAL A 275 -12.54 -6.31 -0.80
CA VAL A 275 -12.28 -5.23 -1.76
C VAL A 275 -11.52 -4.10 -1.09
N GLU A 276 -11.83 -3.77 0.16
CA GLU A 276 -11.09 -2.80 0.97
C GLU A 276 -9.68 -3.32 1.30
N SER A 277 -9.53 -4.60 1.62
CA SER A 277 -8.23 -5.27 1.77
C SER A 277 -7.43 -5.24 0.46
N PHE A 278 -8.09 -5.43 -0.68
CA PHE A 278 -7.45 -5.34 -1.99
C PHE A 278 -7.01 -3.92 -2.29
N PHE A 279 -7.86 -2.94 -1.96
CA PHE A 279 -7.53 -1.53 -2.11
C PHE A 279 -6.27 -1.20 -1.30
N PHE A 280 -6.20 -1.61 -0.03
CA PHE A 280 -5.00 -1.45 0.80
C PHE A 280 -3.75 -2.08 0.14
N ALA A 281 -3.86 -3.30 -0.37
CA ALA A 281 -2.76 -3.97 -1.06
C ALA A 281 -2.30 -3.24 -2.33
N VAL A 282 -3.23 -2.66 -3.10
CA VAL A 282 -2.93 -1.81 -4.26
C VAL A 282 -2.15 -0.55 -3.84
N GLY A 283 -2.41 -0.01 -2.65
CA GLY A 283 -1.67 1.13 -2.14
C GLY A 283 -0.18 0.85 -1.87
N ILE A 284 0.16 -0.39 -1.53
CA ILE A 284 1.54 -0.83 -1.30
C ILE A 284 2.21 -1.29 -2.61
N ALA A 285 1.47 -1.99 -3.46
CA ALA A 285 2.00 -2.64 -4.65
C ALA A 285 1.17 -2.25 -5.88
N SER A 286 1.26 -0.99 -6.32
CA SER A 286 0.39 -0.45 -7.37
C SER A 286 0.78 -0.89 -8.77
N GLU A 287 2.06 -1.20 -8.97
CA GLU A 287 2.73 -1.40 -10.25
C GLU A 287 2.30 -2.72 -10.90
N ALA A 288 2.10 -2.77 -12.21
CA ALA A 288 1.47 -3.93 -12.86
C ALA A 288 2.21 -5.26 -12.59
N GLN A 289 3.54 -5.22 -12.49
CA GLN A 289 4.41 -6.37 -12.20
C GLN A 289 4.20 -7.00 -10.81
N HIS A 290 3.64 -6.27 -9.84
CA HIS A 290 3.49 -6.73 -8.45
C HIS A 290 2.18 -7.52 -8.20
N GLY A 291 1.63 -8.17 -9.23
CA GLY A 291 0.33 -8.86 -9.16
C GLY A 291 0.26 -9.96 -8.09
N SER A 292 1.26 -10.84 -8.00
CA SER A 292 1.26 -11.88 -6.95
C SER A 292 1.31 -11.27 -5.55
N MET A 293 2.15 -10.25 -5.33
CA MET A 293 2.26 -9.55 -4.06
C MET A 293 0.94 -8.91 -3.64
N ARG A 294 0.26 -8.18 -4.55
CA ARG A 294 -1.08 -7.63 -4.28
C ARG A 294 -2.06 -8.71 -3.84
N LYS A 295 -2.10 -9.84 -4.55
CA LYS A 295 -3.01 -10.94 -4.24
C LYS A 295 -2.72 -11.56 -2.88
N TRP A 296 -1.45 -11.86 -2.58
CA TRP A 296 -1.05 -12.42 -1.28
C TRP A 296 -1.38 -11.47 -0.13
N LEU A 297 -1.00 -10.20 -0.27
CA LEU A 297 -1.23 -9.18 0.75
C LEU A 297 -2.73 -8.99 1.01
N THR A 298 -3.56 -9.03 -0.03
CA THR A 298 -5.02 -8.97 0.13
C THR A 298 -5.54 -10.15 0.96
N LYS A 299 -5.11 -11.38 0.64
CA LYS A 299 -5.50 -12.58 1.38
C LYS A 299 -5.07 -12.49 2.85
N VAL A 300 -3.83 -12.05 3.08
CA VAL A 300 -3.23 -11.85 4.41
C VAL A 300 -4.03 -10.82 5.21
N ILE A 301 -4.33 -9.65 4.65
CA ILE A 301 -5.10 -8.60 5.33
C ILE A 301 -6.50 -9.10 5.67
N GLN A 302 -7.19 -9.79 4.76
CA GLN A 302 -8.51 -10.33 5.07
C GLN A 302 -8.46 -11.36 6.21
N LEU A 303 -7.44 -12.23 6.24
CA LEU A 303 -7.24 -13.19 7.33
C LEU A 303 -6.89 -12.50 8.65
N ILE A 304 -6.11 -11.42 8.62
CA ILE A 304 -5.83 -10.58 9.79
C ILE A 304 -7.14 -10.08 10.39
N LEU A 305 -8.03 -9.49 9.57
CA LEU A 305 -9.31 -8.95 10.05
C LEU A 305 -10.21 -10.02 10.66
N ILE A 306 -10.24 -11.22 10.07
CA ILE A 306 -11.03 -12.32 10.60
C ILE A 306 -10.48 -12.80 11.94
N ILE A 307 -9.15 -12.95 12.04
CA ILE A 307 -8.51 -13.41 13.27
C ILE A 307 -8.65 -12.34 14.36
N ASP A 308 -8.47 -11.07 14.04
CA ASP A 308 -8.77 -9.94 14.94
C ASP A 308 -10.18 -10.06 15.54
N ASP A 309 -11.20 -10.23 14.69
CA ASP A 309 -12.60 -10.43 15.11
C ASP A 309 -12.81 -11.69 15.97
N VAL A 310 -12.02 -12.75 15.75
CA VAL A 310 -12.03 -13.95 16.61
C VAL A 310 -11.53 -13.62 18.02
N TYR A 311 -10.54 -12.75 18.16
CA TYR A 311 -9.94 -12.42 19.47
C TYR A 311 -10.70 -11.36 20.26
N ASP A 312 -11.24 -10.35 19.59
CA ASP A 312 -11.82 -9.17 20.26
C ASP A 312 -13.36 -9.15 20.28
N ILE A 313 -14.04 -9.98 19.49
CA ILE A 313 -15.50 -10.02 19.40
C ILE A 313 -16.06 -11.40 19.70
N TYR A 314 -15.62 -12.43 18.97
CA TYR A 314 -16.31 -13.70 18.92
C TYR A 314 -15.86 -14.71 19.99
N GLY A 315 -14.56 -14.94 20.11
CA GLY A 315 -14.02 -16.01 20.95
C GLY A 315 -14.03 -15.67 22.44
N SER A 316 -14.34 -16.65 23.28
CA SER A 316 -14.06 -16.53 24.71
C SER A 316 -12.56 -16.58 24.98
N LEU A 317 -12.11 -16.13 26.16
CA LEU A 317 -10.69 -16.23 26.54
C LEU A 317 -10.14 -17.67 26.40
N ALA A 318 -10.94 -18.69 26.71
CA ALA A 318 -10.53 -20.09 26.58
C ALA A 318 -10.39 -20.50 25.10
N ASP A 319 -11.30 -20.07 24.24
CA ASP A 319 -11.27 -20.36 22.81
C ASP A 319 -10.03 -19.74 22.16
N VAL A 320 -9.75 -18.46 22.43
CA VAL A 320 -8.62 -17.74 21.83
C VAL A 320 -7.28 -18.24 22.37
N GLN A 321 -7.23 -18.71 23.62
CA GLN A 321 -6.05 -19.42 24.16
C GLN A 321 -5.80 -20.74 23.42
N GLN A 322 -6.86 -21.51 23.15
CA GLN A 322 -6.75 -22.75 22.38
C GLN A 322 -6.39 -22.48 20.92
N PHE A 323 -6.97 -21.46 20.30
CA PHE A 323 -6.61 -21.03 18.95
C PHE A 323 -5.15 -20.58 18.87
N THR A 324 -4.67 -19.79 19.83
CA THR A 324 -3.25 -19.39 19.89
C THR A 324 -2.33 -20.61 19.93
N ARG A 325 -2.65 -21.62 20.76
CA ARG A 325 -1.89 -22.87 20.83
C ARG A 325 -1.91 -23.64 19.50
N ALA A 326 -3.04 -23.63 18.80
CA ALA A 326 -3.15 -24.25 17.49
C ALA A 326 -2.22 -23.60 16.46
N ILE A 327 -2.13 -22.26 16.47
CA ILE A 327 -1.23 -21.49 15.61
C ILE A 327 0.25 -21.74 15.99
N GLU A 328 0.58 -21.77 17.27
CA GLU A 328 1.94 -22.08 17.74
C GLU A 328 2.42 -23.47 17.29
N LYS A 329 1.57 -24.48 17.45
CA LYS A 329 1.89 -25.85 17.02
C LYS A 329 1.73 -26.06 15.52
N TRP A 330 0.99 -25.18 14.86
CA TRP A 330 0.56 -25.31 13.47
C TRP A 330 -0.16 -26.65 13.21
N ASP A 331 -1.03 -27.09 14.15
CA ASP A 331 -1.72 -28.39 14.11
C ASP A 331 -3.25 -28.24 14.12
N SER A 332 -3.88 -28.74 13.06
CA SER A 332 -5.35 -28.77 12.90
C SER A 332 -6.08 -29.56 14.00
N LYS A 333 -5.42 -30.47 14.70
CA LYS A 333 -6.04 -31.23 15.81
C LYS A 333 -6.41 -30.33 16.99
N GLU A 334 -5.65 -29.27 17.20
CA GLU A 334 -5.87 -28.34 18.31
C GLU A 334 -7.17 -27.53 18.16
N VAL A 335 -7.67 -27.35 16.93
CA VAL A 335 -8.92 -26.61 16.67
C VAL A 335 -10.16 -27.50 16.62
N GLN A 336 -10.06 -28.83 16.71
CA GLN A 336 -11.21 -29.75 16.55
C GLN A 336 -12.35 -29.50 17.55
N MET A 337 -12.01 -28.98 18.74
CA MET A 337 -12.99 -28.66 19.78
C MET A 337 -13.48 -27.21 19.73
N LEU A 338 -12.88 -26.37 18.87
CA LEU A 338 -13.32 -24.99 18.67
C LEU A 338 -14.56 -24.92 17.77
N PRO A 339 -15.30 -23.81 17.79
CA PRO A 339 -16.40 -23.58 16.86
C PRO A 339 -15.99 -23.78 15.38
N MET A 340 -16.92 -24.29 14.56
CA MET A 340 -16.64 -24.63 13.15
C MET A 340 -16.06 -23.44 12.37
N CYS A 341 -16.59 -22.25 12.61
CA CYS A 341 -16.07 -21.00 12.06
C CYS A 341 -14.57 -20.80 12.31
N VAL A 342 -14.12 -20.96 13.56
CA VAL A 342 -12.71 -20.83 13.95
C VAL A 342 -11.85 -21.93 13.31
N GLN A 343 -12.40 -23.13 13.14
CA GLN A 343 -11.72 -24.21 12.41
C GLN A 343 -11.55 -23.89 10.92
N ILE A 344 -12.54 -23.25 10.30
CA ILE A 344 -12.45 -22.77 8.92
C ILE A 344 -11.37 -21.68 8.83
N CYS A 345 -11.34 -20.72 9.77
CA CYS A 345 -10.30 -19.68 9.83
C CYS A 345 -8.89 -20.26 9.90
N PHE A 346 -8.67 -21.23 10.79
CA PHE A 346 -7.37 -21.91 10.91
C PHE A 346 -6.95 -22.57 9.59
N ARG A 347 -7.86 -23.33 8.96
CA ARG A 347 -7.58 -24.00 7.68
C ARG A 347 -7.28 -23.01 6.57
N ALA A 348 -8.07 -21.94 6.46
CA ALA A 348 -7.87 -20.90 5.47
C ALA A 348 -6.50 -20.22 5.63
N LEU A 349 -6.09 -19.92 6.86
CA LEU A 349 -4.76 -19.39 7.15
C LEU A 349 -3.66 -20.39 6.75
N HIS A 350 -3.79 -21.64 7.21
CA HIS A 350 -2.83 -22.69 6.94
C HIS A 350 -2.57 -22.86 5.44
N ASP A 351 -3.64 -23.08 4.67
CA ASP A 351 -3.58 -23.33 3.23
C ASP A 351 -3.08 -22.11 2.46
N THR A 352 -3.46 -20.90 2.90
CA THR A 352 -2.97 -19.66 2.28
C THR A 352 -1.48 -19.45 2.51
N MET A 353 -0.96 -19.75 3.71
CA MET A 353 0.49 -19.60 3.98
C MET A 353 1.32 -20.64 3.22
N GLU A 354 0.81 -21.87 3.10
CA GLU A 354 1.41 -22.91 2.24
C GLU A 354 1.45 -22.45 0.76
N GLU A 355 0.32 -21.95 0.23
CA GLU A 355 0.21 -21.44 -1.14
C GLU A 355 1.22 -20.32 -1.40
N ILE A 356 1.24 -19.30 -0.53
CA ILE A 356 2.15 -18.15 -0.64
C ILE A 356 3.60 -18.63 -0.58
N SER A 357 3.96 -19.49 0.37
CA SER A 357 5.33 -19.99 0.52
C SER A 357 5.79 -20.75 -0.72
N VAL A 358 4.93 -21.58 -1.30
CA VAL A 358 5.25 -22.33 -2.53
C VAL A 358 5.46 -21.36 -3.69
N GLU A 359 4.65 -20.31 -3.81
CA GLU A 359 4.80 -19.36 -4.90
C GLU A 359 6.04 -18.47 -4.73
N ILE A 360 6.36 -18.01 -3.52
CA ILE A 360 7.62 -17.30 -3.23
C ILE A 360 8.82 -18.16 -3.64
N GLN A 361 8.82 -19.44 -3.25
CA GLN A 361 9.90 -20.36 -3.59
C GLN A 361 10.02 -20.57 -5.11
N ARG A 362 8.90 -20.64 -5.83
CA ARG A 362 8.91 -20.74 -7.30
C ARG A 362 9.45 -19.48 -7.98
N GLN A 363 9.16 -18.29 -7.45
CA GLN A 363 9.54 -17.02 -8.06
C GLN A 363 11.00 -16.62 -7.77
N ASN A 364 11.49 -16.90 -6.57
CA ASN A 364 12.80 -16.41 -6.09
C ASN A 364 13.84 -17.51 -5.94
N GLY A 365 13.43 -18.79 -5.95
CA GLY A 365 14.30 -19.90 -5.58
C GLY A 365 14.65 -19.89 -4.09
N GLY A 366 15.41 -20.90 -3.64
CA GLY A 366 15.93 -20.95 -2.27
C GLY A 366 15.04 -21.69 -1.26
N PRO A 367 15.28 -21.47 0.06
CA PRO A 367 14.55 -22.16 1.12
C PRO A 367 13.09 -21.69 1.22
N SER A 368 12.25 -22.53 1.81
CA SER A 368 10.84 -22.22 2.04
C SER A 368 10.66 -20.96 2.92
N ALA A 369 9.78 -20.04 2.51
CA ALA A 369 9.40 -18.87 3.30
C ALA A 369 8.47 -19.23 4.47
N LEU A 370 7.86 -20.42 4.44
CA LEU A 370 6.87 -20.88 5.39
C LEU A 370 7.28 -20.72 6.87
N PRO A 371 8.51 -21.05 7.32
CA PRO A 371 8.89 -20.86 8.72
C PRO A 371 8.77 -19.40 9.18
N HIS A 372 9.16 -18.45 8.32
CA HIS A 372 9.08 -17.02 8.63
C HIS A 372 7.63 -16.54 8.63
N LEU A 373 6.83 -16.98 7.65
CA LEU A 373 5.39 -16.69 7.59
C LEU A 373 4.69 -17.21 8.86
N LYS A 374 4.97 -18.45 9.29
CA LYS A 374 4.42 -19.01 10.54
C LYS A 374 4.81 -18.15 11.74
N GLN A 375 6.07 -17.74 11.84
CA GLN A 375 6.56 -16.99 12.98
C GLN A 375 5.82 -15.65 13.18
N VAL A 376 5.54 -14.91 12.10
CA VAL A 376 4.81 -13.63 12.22
C VAL A 376 3.35 -13.83 12.64
N TRP A 377 2.69 -14.88 12.16
CA TRP A 377 1.33 -15.23 12.60
C TRP A 377 1.27 -15.68 14.06
N ILE A 378 2.29 -16.42 14.52
CA ILE A 378 2.43 -16.80 15.92
C ILE A 378 2.57 -15.55 16.80
N ASN A 379 3.44 -14.62 16.41
CA ASN A 379 3.68 -13.38 17.16
C ASN A 379 2.40 -12.52 17.23
N PHE A 380 1.69 -12.39 16.10
CA PHE A 380 0.42 -11.67 16.03
C PHE A 380 -0.65 -12.28 16.93
N CYS A 381 -0.88 -13.59 16.85
CA CYS A 381 -1.88 -14.27 17.68
C CYS A 381 -1.54 -14.19 19.19
N LYS A 382 -0.24 -14.19 19.54
CA LYS A 382 0.20 -13.94 20.92
C LYS A 382 -0.10 -12.52 21.38
N ALA A 383 0.17 -11.52 20.54
CA ALA A 383 -0.11 -10.13 20.85
C ALA A 383 -1.62 -9.88 21.03
N LEU A 384 -2.46 -10.48 20.18
CA LEU A 384 -3.91 -10.45 20.35
C LEU A 384 -4.36 -11.17 21.64
N LEU A 385 -3.71 -12.28 22.00
CA LEU A 385 -4.02 -12.97 23.26
C LEU A 385 -3.70 -12.12 24.49
N VAL A 386 -2.64 -11.31 24.44
CA VAL A 386 -2.30 -10.36 25.51
C VAL A 386 -3.42 -9.33 25.67
N GLU A 387 -3.88 -8.73 24.57
CA GLU A 387 -4.98 -7.75 24.60
C GLU A 387 -6.30 -8.36 25.07
N ALA A 388 -6.63 -9.56 24.58
CA ALA A 388 -7.79 -10.30 25.05
C ALA A 388 -7.68 -10.59 26.56
N THR A 389 -6.48 -10.91 27.06
CA THR A 389 -6.24 -11.14 28.50
C THR A 389 -6.42 -9.87 29.31
N TRP A 390 -5.89 -8.73 28.83
CA TRP A 390 -6.08 -7.44 29.49
C TRP A 390 -7.55 -7.09 29.61
N TYR A 391 -8.30 -7.21 28.52
CA TYR A 391 -9.74 -6.98 28.51
C TYR A 391 -10.48 -7.83 29.55
N HIS A 392 -10.26 -9.16 29.53
CA HIS A 392 -11.00 -10.08 30.41
C HIS A 392 -10.64 -9.91 31.89
N LYS A 393 -9.43 -9.45 32.20
CA LYS A 393 -8.99 -9.16 33.57
C LYS A 393 -9.33 -7.73 34.03
N GLY A 394 -9.84 -6.88 33.15
CA GLY A 394 -10.02 -5.45 33.43
C GLY A 394 -8.69 -4.71 33.67
N HIS A 395 -7.58 -5.22 33.12
CA HIS A 395 -6.28 -4.55 33.19
C HIS A 395 -6.25 -3.40 32.19
N ILE A 396 -5.79 -2.23 32.64
CA ILE A 396 -5.56 -1.07 31.79
C ILE A 396 -4.03 -0.92 31.68
N PRO A 397 -3.43 -1.22 30.51
CA PRO A 397 -1.99 -1.12 30.35
C PRO A 397 -1.51 0.34 30.38
N THR A 398 -0.23 0.55 30.68
CA THR A 398 0.40 1.86 30.45
C THR A 398 0.53 2.12 28.95
N LEU A 399 0.78 3.37 28.55
CA LEU A 399 1.00 3.70 27.14
C LEU A 399 2.17 2.91 26.53
N GLU A 400 3.27 2.77 27.27
CA GLU A 400 4.46 2.02 26.85
C GLU A 400 4.13 0.53 26.68
N GLU A 401 3.51 -0.10 27.69
CA GLU A 401 3.08 -1.50 27.64
C GLU A 401 2.12 -1.76 26.46
N TYR A 402 1.17 -0.84 26.24
CA TYR A 402 0.24 -0.92 25.13
C TYR A 402 0.94 -0.79 23.77
N LEU A 403 1.86 0.16 23.59
CA LEU A 403 2.54 0.37 22.31
C LEU A 403 3.50 -0.77 21.97
N ASP A 404 4.20 -1.34 22.97
CA ASP A 404 5.10 -2.48 22.78
C ASP A 404 4.37 -3.71 22.24
N ASN A 405 3.16 -3.98 22.76
CA ASN A 405 2.30 -5.04 22.22
C ASN A 405 1.60 -4.60 20.91
N GLY A 406 1.12 -3.36 20.91
CA GLY A 406 0.32 -2.70 19.87
C GLY A 406 1.00 -2.70 18.51
N TRP A 407 2.31 -2.51 18.47
CA TRP A 407 3.09 -2.62 17.23
C TRP A 407 2.91 -3.99 16.56
N THR A 408 2.86 -5.07 17.35
CA THR A 408 2.67 -6.43 16.84
C THR A 408 1.21 -6.76 16.57
N SER A 409 0.29 -6.41 17.47
CA SER A 409 -1.16 -6.66 17.31
C SER A 409 -1.80 -5.79 16.23
N SER A 410 -1.17 -4.68 15.82
CA SER A 410 -1.61 -3.90 14.65
C SER A 410 -1.45 -4.63 13.31
N SER A 411 -0.83 -5.82 13.30
CA SER A 411 -0.54 -6.67 12.13
C SER A 411 0.50 -6.11 11.14
N VAL A 412 1.03 -4.91 11.39
CA VAL A 412 2.03 -4.25 10.54
C VAL A 412 3.21 -5.18 10.18
N PRO A 413 3.83 -5.93 11.12
CA PRO A 413 4.92 -6.86 10.78
C PRO A 413 4.52 -7.98 9.81
N ILE A 414 3.27 -8.46 9.84
CA ILE A 414 2.78 -9.50 8.91
C ILE A 414 2.69 -8.92 7.48
N ALA A 415 2.12 -7.70 7.37
CA ALA A 415 2.01 -7.02 6.09
C ALA A 415 3.39 -6.73 5.49
N PHE A 416 4.35 -6.28 6.29
CA PHE A 416 5.72 -5.98 5.85
C PHE A 416 6.53 -7.21 5.44
N LEU A 417 6.51 -8.31 6.22
CA LEU A 417 7.27 -9.51 5.84
C LEU A 417 6.76 -10.11 4.51
N SER A 418 5.46 -9.99 4.25
CA SER A 418 4.86 -10.37 2.97
C SER A 418 5.41 -9.54 1.79
N CYS A 419 5.92 -8.34 2.06
CA CYS A 419 6.59 -7.46 1.10
C CYS A 419 8.10 -7.75 0.99
N ASP A 420 8.78 -8.06 2.10
CA ASP A 420 10.24 -8.27 2.14
C ASP A 420 10.70 -9.50 1.33
N PHE A 421 9.89 -10.56 1.29
CA PHE A 421 10.18 -11.70 0.40
C PHE A 421 10.15 -11.33 -1.08
N TRP A 422 9.58 -10.19 -1.44
CA TRP A 422 9.51 -9.70 -2.80
C TRP A 422 10.63 -8.68 -3.12
N SER A 423 11.04 -7.85 -2.14
CA SER A 423 12.03 -6.77 -2.32
C SER A 423 13.47 -7.24 -2.58
N HIS A 424 13.80 -8.52 -2.39
CA HIS A 424 15.10 -9.11 -2.75
C HIS A 424 15.39 -9.18 -4.28
N LYS A 425 14.65 -8.44 -5.10
CA LYS A 425 14.90 -8.22 -6.54
C LYS A 425 15.09 -6.75 -6.93
N LEU A 426 15.24 -5.83 -5.97
CA LEU A 426 15.66 -4.44 -6.24
C LEU A 426 17.15 -4.24 -5.94
#